data_AF-A0A5B7DLR7-F1
#
_entry.id   AF-A0A5B7DLR7-F1
#
_cell.length_a   1.000
_cell.length_b   1.000
_cell.length_c   1.000
_cell.angle_alpha   90.00
_cell.angle_beta   90.00
_cell.angle_gamma   90.00
#
_symmetry.space_group_name_H-M   'P 1'
#
loop_
_entity.id
_entity.type
_entity.pdbx_description
1 polymer ?
#
loop_
_entity_poly.entity_id
_entity_poly.type
_entity_poly.pdbx_seq_one_letter_code
_entity_poly.pdbx_strand_id
1 'polypeptide(L)'
;MGYWERLHHLNLYSLQRRRERYLVIYVWKILEGLVPNVGLTTNHHPRRGRLCYIKKTEATTQRVATITHYSFTRNGAQVFNAVPRAIRELTGVTTDCFKRQLDRRLATVPDEPPTPGYPSSGTNSLAGLLTAREMELPDHSGGPPYLRPWRRNRTK
;
A
#
# COMPACT_ATOMS: atom_id res chain seq x y z
N MET A 1 -21.41 20.09 -6.69
CA MET A 1 -20.49 19.46 -5.72
C MET A 1 -20.54 17.95 -5.83
N GLY A 2 -19.49 17.35 -6.38
CA GLY A 2 -19.31 15.89 -6.48
C GLY A 2 -19.01 15.22 -5.13
N TYR A 3 -19.00 13.88 -5.08
CA TYR A 3 -18.68 13.13 -3.85
C TYR A 3 -17.27 13.42 -3.33
N TRP A 4 -16.26 13.42 -4.21
CA TRP A 4 -14.87 13.66 -3.85
C TRP A 4 -14.63 15.10 -3.39
N GLU A 5 -15.27 16.08 -4.03
CA GLU A 5 -15.23 17.48 -3.60
C GLU A 5 -15.76 17.65 -2.18
N ARG A 6 -16.89 17.03 -1.85
CA ARG A 6 -17.44 17.08 -0.48
C ARG A 6 -16.47 16.52 0.55
N LEU A 7 -15.79 15.42 0.23
CA LEU A 7 -14.76 14.84 1.10
C LEU A 7 -13.59 15.80 1.31
N HIS A 8 -13.13 16.43 0.23
CA HIS A 8 -12.05 17.42 0.28
C HIS A 8 -12.42 18.63 1.13
N HIS A 9 -13.61 19.20 0.93
CA HIS A 9 -14.13 20.33 1.72
C HIS A 9 -14.23 20.02 3.22
N LEU A 10 -14.54 18.76 3.58
CA LEU A 10 -14.62 18.32 4.97
C LEU A 10 -13.26 17.88 5.54
N ASN A 11 -12.18 17.92 4.75
CA ASN A 11 -10.86 17.38 5.09
C ASN A 11 -10.93 15.91 5.57
N LEU A 12 -11.73 15.12 4.85
CA LEU A 12 -12.04 13.73 5.16
C LEU A 12 -11.53 12.78 4.08
N TYR A 13 -10.80 11.75 4.48
CA TYR A 13 -10.48 10.63 3.58
C TYR A 13 -11.71 9.80 3.23
N SER A 14 -11.69 9.12 2.09
CA SER A 14 -12.67 8.10 1.75
C SER A 14 -12.60 6.90 2.70
N LEU A 15 -13.65 6.08 2.73
CA LEU A 15 -13.66 4.85 3.53
C LEU A 15 -12.53 3.89 3.14
N GLN A 16 -12.22 3.79 1.85
CA GLN A 16 -11.11 2.97 1.35
C GLN A 16 -9.77 3.49 1.89
N ARG A 17 -9.50 4.79 1.75
CA ARG A 17 -8.24 5.39 2.22
C ARG A 17 -8.08 5.32 3.73
N ARG A 18 -9.16 5.51 4.50
CA ARG A 18 -9.15 5.32 5.97
C ARG A 18 -8.83 3.88 6.35
N ARG A 19 -9.40 2.89 5.65
CA ARG A 19 -9.11 1.47 5.90
C ARG A 19 -7.65 1.15 5.60
N GLU A 20 -7.12 1.60 4.48
CA GLU A 20 -5.71 1.40 4.12
C GLU A 20 -4.77 2.09 5.10
N ARG A 21 -5.07 3.33 5.51
CA ARG A 21 -4.34 4.05 6.57
C ARG A 21 -4.31 3.26 7.87
N TYR A 22 -5.45 2.72 8.30
CA TYR A 22 -5.52 1.86 9.49
C TYR A 22 -4.61 0.64 9.35
N LEU A 23 -4.62 -0.03 8.20
CA LEU A 23 -3.74 -1.18 7.95
C LEU A 23 -2.27 -0.83 8.12
N VAL A 24 -1.81 0.30 7.54
CA VAL A 24 -0.41 0.75 7.68
C VAL A 24 -0.05 1.00 9.15
N ILE A 25 -0.90 1.73 9.88
CA ILE A 25 -0.66 2.04 11.29
C ILE A 25 -0.63 0.77 12.13
N TYR A 26 -1.56 -0.16 11.90
CA TYR A 26 -1.63 -1.39 12.67
C TYR A 26 -0.43 -2.30 12.40
N VAL A 27 0.00 -2.42 11.14
CA VAL A 27 1.24 -3.13 10.79
C VAL A 27 2.43 -2.48 11.49
N TRP A 28 2.59 -1.16 11.39
CA TRP A 28 3.67 -0.45 12.07
C TRP A 28 3.67 -0.71 13.59
N LYS A 29 2.51 -0.66 14.25
CA LYS A 29 2.38 -0.98 15.68
C LYS A 29 2.83 -2.40 16.02
N ILE A 30 2.53 -3.38 15.17
CA ILE A 30 3.02 -4.76 15.33
C ILE A 30 4.55 -4.77 15.24
N LEU A 31 5.14 -4.03 14.29
CA LEU A 31 6.59 -4.01 14.09
C LEU A 31 7.34 -3.31 15.21
N GLU A 32 6.72 -2.33 15.87
CA GLU A 32 7.25 -1.67 17.07
C GLU A 32 6.97 -2.45 18.36
N GLY A 33 6.29 -3.61 18.28
CA GLY A 33 5.97 -4.42 19.47
C GLY A 33 4.88 -3.82 20.37
N LEU A 34 4.13 -2.82 19.90
CA LEU A 34 3.07 -2.15 20.66
C LEU A 34 1.76 -2.95 20.71
N VAL A 35 1.60 -3.93 19.81
CA VAL A 35 0.39 -4.75 19.63
C VAL A 35 0.82 -6.18 19.27
N PRO A 36 0.06 -7.23 19.66
CA PRO A 36 0.39 -8.61 19.32
C PRO A 36 0.54 -8.86 17.82
N ASN A 37 1.53 -9.66 17.45
CA ASN A 37 1.76 -10.03 16.06
C ASN A 37 0.77 -11.12 15.60
N VAL A 38 -0.05 -10.79 14.60
CA VAL A 38 -1.06 -11.68 14.01
C VAL A 38 -0.53 -12.56 12.85
N GLY A 39 0.78 -12.87 12.86
CA GLY A 39 1.43 -13.71 11.85
C GLY A 39 2.08 -12.93 10.69
N LEU A 40 2.40 -11.65 10.90
CA LEU A 40 3.25 -10.89 10.00
C LEU A 40 4.72 -11.27 10.20
N THR A 41 5.45 -11.32 9.11
CA THR A 41 6.91 -11.53 9.09
C THR A 41 7.55 -10.35 8.39
N THR A 42 8.68 -9.88 8.93
CA THR A 42 9.41 -8.73 8.41
C THR A 42 10.77 -9.14 7.86
N ASN A 43 11.23 -8.36 6.89
CA ASN A 43 12.56 -8.45 6.33
C ASN A 43 13.11 -7.03 6.16
N HIS A 44 14.41 -6.86 6.34
CA HIS A 44 15.10 -5.61 6.09
C HIS A 44 15.95 -5.73 4.82
N HIS A 45 15.62 -4.93 3.80
CA HIS A 45 16.35 -4.91 2.54
C HIS A 45 17.24 -3.66 2.46
N PRO A 46 18.54 -3.74 2.11
CA PRO A 46 19.46 -2.60 2.16
C PRO A 46 19.00 -1.39 1.35
N ARG A 47 18.45 -1.60 0.15
CA ARG A 47 17.92 -0.51 -0.71
C ARG A 47 16.50 -0.07 -0.36
N ARG A 48 15.63 -1.00 0.04
CA ARG A 48 14.18 -0.76 0.17
C ARG A 48 13.75 -0.51 1.61
N GLY A 49 14.61 -0.75 2.58
CA GLY A 49 14.34 -0.68 4.01
C GLY A 49 13.48 -1.81 4.55
N ARG A 50 12.77 -1.53 5.64
CA ARG A 50 11.88 -2.45 6.35
C ARG A 50 10.64 -2.82 5.53
N LEU A 51 10.48 -4.10 5.19
CA LEU A 51 9.36 -4.65 4.42
C LEU A 51 8.69 -5.79 5.18
N CYS A 52 7.41 -6.02 4.90
CA CYS A 52 6.68 -7.21 5.32
C CYS A 52 6.73 -8.27 4.22
N TYR A 53 6.95 -9.53 4.60
CA TYR A 53 6.85 -10.64 3.67
C TYR A 53 5.38 -10.94 3.34
N ILE A 54 5.09 -11.13 2.06
CA ILE A 54 3.76 -11.47 1.56
C ILE A 54 3.82 -12.91 1.08
N LYS A 55 3.17 -13.81 1.82
CA LYS A 55 3.05 -15.22 1.42
C LYS A 55 2.37 -15.32 0.05
N LYS A 56 2.91 -16.16 -0.82
CA LYS A 56 2.22 -16.55 -2.06
C LYS A 56 0.95 -17.30 -1.69
N THR A 57 -0.11 -17.06 -2.46
CA THR A 57 -1.40 -17.69 -2.24
C THR A 57 -1.38 -19.10 -2.84
N GLU A 58 -1.29 -20.13 -2.00
CA GLU A 58 -1.37 -21.54 -2.40
C GLU A 58 -2.82 -22.06 -2.42
N ALA A 59 -3.79 -21.18 -2.76
CA ALA A 59 -5.20 -21.51 -2.65
C ALA A 59 -5.62 -22.48 -3.76
N THR A 60 -6.14 -23.65 -3.35
CA THR A 60 -6.68 -24.66 -4.27
C THR A 60 -8.02 -24.23 -4.87
N THR A 61 -8.79 -23.39 -4.18
CA THR A 61 -10.12 -22.93 -4.63
C THR A 61 -10.21 -21.41 -4.71
N GLN A 62 -11.07 -20.90 -5.59
CA GLN A 62 -11.33 -19.46 -5.73
C GLN A 62 -11.84 -18.84 -4.43
N ARG A 63 -12.69 -19.55 -3.68
CA ARG A 63 -13.18 -19.07 -2.37
C ARG A 63 -12.03 -18.84 -1.40
N VAL A 64 -11.10 -19.78 -1.28
CA VAL A 64 -9.92 -19.66 -0.42
C VAL A 64 -8.99 -18.55 -0.92
N ALA A 65 -8.83 -18.42 -2.23
CA ALA A 65 -8.04 -17.34 -2.83
C ALA A 65 -8.62 -15.96 -2.45
N THR A 66 -9.94 -15.81 -2.52
CA THR A 66 -10.66 -14.59 -2.14
C THR A 66 -10.52 -14.27 -0.66
N ILE A 67 -10.72 -15.25 0.23
CA ILE A 67 -10.54 -15.05 1.68
C ILE A 67 -9.10 -14.63 1.99
N THR A 68 -8.12 -15.31 1.37
CA THR A 68 -6.70 -14.97 1.51
C THR A 68 -6.40 -13.58 0.97
N HIS A 69 -6.98 -13.22 -0.17
CA HIS A 69 -6.86 -11.90 -0.77
C HIS A 69 -7.33 -10.80 0.18
N TYR A 70 -8.46 -11.01 0.86
CA TYR A 70 -9.03 -10.03 1.80
C TYR A 70 -8.48 -10.13 3.23
N SER A 71 -7.60 -11.08 3.52
CA SER A 71 -6.99 -11.25 4.84
C SER A 71 -6.18 -10.03 5.27
N PHE A 72 -6.13 -9.78 6.58
CA PHE A 72 -5.37 -8.68 7.16
C PHE A 72 -3.88 -8.80 6.87
N THR A 73 -3.29 -9.99 7.04
CA THR A 73 -1.84 -10.19 6.87
C THR A 73 -1.38 -9.86 5.45
N ARG A 74 -2.16 -10.24 4.44
CA ARG A 74 -1.85 -9.95 3.04
C ARG A 74 -2.04 -8.47 2.71
N ASN A 75 -3.21 -7.90 2.98
CA ASN A 75 -3.49 -6.50 2.65
C ASN A 75 -2.65 -5.52 3.48
N GLY A 76 -2.46 -5.81 4.77
CA GLY A 76 -1.60 -5.03 5.65
C GLY A 76 -0.17 -5.00 5.13
N ALA A 77 0.41 -6.15 4.81
CA ALA A 77 1.77 -6.21 4.26
C ALA A 77 1.88 -5.50 2.89
N GLN A 78 0.90 -5.66 2.00
CA GLN A 78 0.89 -4.99 0.69
C GLN A 78 0.85 -3.47 0.81
N VAL A 79 -0.11 -2.95 1.58
CA VAL A 79 -0.26 -1.50 1.75
C VAL A 79 0.93 -0.93 2.50
N PHE A 80 1.41 -1.58 3.56
CA PHE A 80 2.60 -1.15 4.28
C PHE A 80 3.80 -1.06 3.33
N ASN A 81 4.09 -2.11 2.56
CA ASN A 81 5.24 -2.13 1.64
C ASN A 81 5.20 -1.06 0.54
N ALA A 82 4.01 -0.60 0.17
CA ALA A 82 3.84 0.47 -0.81
C ALA A 82 4.10 1.87 -0.22
N VAL A 83 4.12 2.02 1.11
CA VAL A 83 4.49 3.28 1.75
C VAL A 83 5.98 3.58 1.49
N PRO A 84 6.39 4.85 1.32
CA PRO A 84 7.79 5.21 1.14
C PRO A 84 8.70 4.69 2.26
N ARG A 85 9.92 4.31 1.89
CA ARG A 85 10.96 3.81 2.80
C ARG A 85 11.12 4.72 4.04
N ALA A 86 11.20 6.03 3.82
CA ALA A 86 11.39 7.03 4.88
C ALA A 86 10.33 6.97 5.99
N ILE A 87 9.10 6.56 5.67
CA ILE A 87 8.02 6.41 6.66
C ILE A 87 8.06 5.01 7.26
N ARG A 88 8.29 3.98 6.45
CA ARG A 88 8.39 2.58 6.93
C ARG A 88 9.52 2.37 7.93
N GLU A 89 10.61 3.11 7.83
CA GLU A 89 11.78 3.03 8.71
C GLU A 89 11.67 3.87 9.99
N LEU A 90 10.58 4.63 10.18
CA LEU A 90 10.36 5.32 11.45
C LEU A 90 10.19 4.27 12.56
N THR A 91 11.15 4.20 13.46
CA THR A 91 11.18 3.29 14.63
C THR A 91 11.43 4.09 15.91
N GLY A 92 10.88 3.64 17.03
CA GLY A 92 11.08 4.30 18.34
C GLY A 92 10.43 5.68 18.47
N VAL A 93 9.57 6.06 17.51
CA VAL A 93 8.78 7.29 17.57
C VAL A 93 7.41 7.05 18.19
N THR A 94 6.77 8.09 18.71
CA THR A 94 5.40 7.98 19.20
C THR A 94 4.43 7.64 18.06
N THR A 95 3.33 6.96 18.38
CA THR A 95 2.30 6.60 17.39
C THR A 95 1.77 7.85 16.67
N ASP A 96 1.64 8.98 17.37
CA ASP A 96 1.13 10.22 16.77
C ASP A 96 2.12 10.89 15.82
N CYS A 97 3.44 10.78 16.11
CA CYS A 97 4.48 11.20 15.16
C CYS A 97 4.38 10.40 13.86
N PHE A 98 4.26 9.07 13.97
CA PHE A 98 4.09 8.19 12.81
C PHE A 98 2.82 8.54 12.01
N LYS A 99 1.66 8.67 12.68
CA LYS A 99 0.39 9.06 12.05
C LYS A 99 0.52 10.36 11.25
N ARG A 100 1.18 11.38 11.82
CA ARG A 100 1.36 12.68 11.17
C ARG A 100 2.20 12.58 9.89
N GLN A 101 3.29 11.81 9.92
CA GLN A 101 4.14 11.61 8.74
C GLN A 101 3.42 10.81 7.66
N LEU A 102 2.64 9.79 8.06
CA LEU A 102 1.78 9.05 7.14
C LEU A 102 0.74 9.97 6.49
N ASP A 103 0.02 10.78 7.27
CA ASP A 103 -1.03 11.69 6.76
C ASP A 103 -0.48 12.72 5.78
N ARG A 104 0.71 13.28 6.07
CA ARG A 104 1.41 14.18 5.13
C ARG A 104 1.65 13.51 3.78
N ARG A 105 2.04 12.23 3.79
CA ARG A 105 2.22 11.49 2.53
C ARG A 105 0.88 11.19 1.86
N LEU A 106 -0.12 10.74 2.62
CA LEU A 106 -1.44 10.39 2.07
C LEU A 106 -2.16 11.61 1.47
N ALA A 107 -1.93 12.81 1.99
CA ALA A 107 -2.46 14.06 1.42
C ALA A 107 -1.96 14.34 -0.01
N THR A 108 -0.82 13.76 -0.42
CA THR A 108 -0.29 13.91 -1.79
C THR A 108 -0.83 12.90 -2.79
N VAL A 109 -1.62 11.92 -2.32
CA VAL A 109 -2.15 10.82 -3.12
C VAL A 109 -3.62 11.12 -3.45
N PRO A 110 -4.05 11.04 -4.72
CA PRO A 110 -5.45 11.23 -5.07
C PRO A 110 -6.33 10.21 -4.34
N ASP A 111 -7.49 10.62 -3.85
CA ASP A 111 -8.44 9.77 -3.12
C ASP A 111 -9.83 9.80 -3.78
N GLU A 112 -9.92 9.08 -4.89
CA GLU A 112 -11.08 9.05 -5.77
C GLU A 112 -11.57 7.61 -5.94
N PRO A 113 -12.13 7.00 -4.87
CA PRO A 113 -12.64 5.63 -4.95
C PRO A 113 -13.84 5.57 -5.90
N PRO A 114 -14.04 4.43 -6.60
CA PRO A 114 -15.25 4.20 -7.35
C PRO A 114 -16.44 4.12 -6.38
N THR A 115 -17.46 4.94 -6.62
CA THR A 115 -18.72 4.93 -5.86
C THR A 115 -19.90 4.98 -6.82
N PRO A 116 -21.13 4.59 -6.43
CA PRO A 116 -22.28 4.65 -7.32
C PRO A 116 -22.45 6.06 -7.90
N GLY A 117 -22.41 6.18 -9.24
CA GLY A 117 -22.47 7.46 -9.95
C GLY A 117 -21.13 8.21 -10.12
N TYR A 118 -20.02 7.68 -9.59
CA TYR A 118 -18.67 8.22 -9.74
C TYR A 118 -17.70 7.11 -10.14
N PRO A 119 -17.56 6.82 -11.45
CA PRO A 119 -16.56 5.85 -11.92
C PRO A 119 -15.14 6.42 -11.68
N SER A 120 -14.23 5.57 -11.20
CA SER A 120 -12.82 5.94 -11.07
C SER A 120 -12.08 5.56 -12.35
N SER A 121 -11.20 6.44 -12.83
CA SER A 121 -10.39 6.20 -14.04
C SER A 121 -9.20 5.26 -13.78
N GLY A 122 -8.93 4.88 -12.52
CA GLY A 122 -7.76 4.09 -12.16
C GLY A 122 -7.88 3.37 -10.83
N THR A 123 -6.75 2.86 -10.33
CA THR A 123 -6.70 2.18 -9.02
C THR A 123 -6.64 3.20 -7.90
N ASN A 124 -7.60 3.19 -6.96
CA ASN A 124 -7.54 4.05 -5.77
C ASN A 124 -6.74 3.45 -4.60
N SER A 125 -6.31 2.19 -4.72
CA SER A 125 -5.56 1.52 -3.65
C SER A 125 -4.15 2.08 -3.51
N LEU A 126 -3.71 2.33 -2.28
CA LEU A 126 -2.34 2.76 -1.99
C LEU A 126 -1.28 1.81 -2.57
N ALA A 127 -1.55 0.50 -2.56
CA ALA A 127 -0.64 -0.48 -3.12
C ALA A 127 -0.43 -0.29 -4.63
N GLY A 128 -1.45 0.15 -5.36
CA GLY A 128 -1.33 0.50 -6.77
C GLY A 128 -0.68 1.86 -6.99
N LEU A 129 -1.20 2.89 -6.31
CA LEU A 129 -0.82 4.29 -6.54
C LEU A 129 0.64 4.60 -6.13
N LEU A 130 1.09 4.08 -4.99
CA LEU A 130 2.43 4.40 -4.50
C LEU A 130 3.52 3.56 -5.16
N THR A 131 3.21 2.31 -5.54
CA THR A 131 4.16 1.47 -6.30
C THR A 131 4.44 2.04 -7.68
N ALA A 132 3.42 2.60 -8.35
CA ALA A 132 3.59 3.23 -9.66
C ALA A 132 4.43 4.51 -9.59
N ARG A 133 4.23 5.33 -8.55
CA ARG A 133 4.86 6.67 -8.43
C ARG A 133 6.34 6.63 -8.01
N GLU A 134 6.82 5.53 -7.42
CA GLU A 134 8.25 5.33 -7.15
C GLU A 134 9.04 4.93 -8.42
N MET A 135 8.37 4.48 -9.49
CA MET A 135 9.03 4.15 -10.78
C MET A 135 9.25 5.38 -11.69
N GLU A 136 8.67 6.53 -11.37
CA GLU A 136 8.73 7.74 -12.21
C GLU A 136 9.78 8.77 -11.76
N LEU A 137 10.52 8.53 -10.68
CA LEU A 137 11.69 9.36 -10.37
C LEU A 137 12.87 8.90 -11.22
N PRO A 138 13.40 9.74 -12.14
CA PRO A 138 14.59 9.40 -12.88
C PRO A 138 15.75 9.31 -11.89
N ASP A 139 16.23 8.09 -11.68
CA ASP A 139 17.54 7.86 -11.11
C ASP A 139 18.55 8.48 -12.09
N HIS A 140 19.06 9.67 -11.75
CA HIS A 140 20.23 10.25 -12.41
C HIS A 140 21.48 9.46 -12.01
N SER A 141 21.52 8.19 -12.41
CA SER A 141 22.74 7.40 -12.50
C SER A 141 22.55 6.35 -13.61
N GLY A 142 23.24 6.57 -14.73
CA GLY A 142 23.08 5.79 -15.95
C GLY A 142 23.34 4.29 -15.74
N GLY A 143 22.38 3.48 -16.19
CA GLY A 143 22.50 2.03 -16.37
C GLY A 143 21.38 1.53 -17.29
N PRO A 144 21.66 0.62 -18.25
CA PRO A 144 20.73 0.31 -19.33
C PRO A 144 19.49 -0.48 -18.86
N PRO A 145 18.35 -0.35 -19.57
CA PRO A 145 17.06 -0.89 -19.14
C PRO A 145 16.94 -2.37 -19.51
N TYR A 146 17.02 -3.27 -18.52
CA TYR A 146 16.73 -4.68 -18.73
C TYR A 146 15.22 -4.97 -18.58
N LEU A 147 14.65 -5.38 -19.71
CA LEU A 147 13.57 -6.37 -19.90
C LEU A 147 12.12 -5.92 -19.66
N ARG A 148 11.44 -5.74 -20.80
CA ARG A 148 9.99 -5.62 -21.00
C ARG A 148 9.23 -6.92 -20.61
N PRO A 149 7.90 -6.86 -20.40
CA PRO A 149 7.09 -7.98 -19.91
C PRO A 149 6.94 -9.11 -20.93
N TRP A 150 6.84 -10.33 -20.39
CA TRP A 150 6.52 -11.57 -21.11
C TRP A 150 5.28 -11.44 -22.03
N ARG A 151 5.48 -11.57 -23.34
CA ARG A 151 4.43 -11.94 -24.29
C ARG A 151 4.15 -13.44 -24.16
N ARG A 152 2.95 -13.83 -23.73
CA ARG A 152 2.46 -15.20 -23.92
C ARG A 152 2.12 -15.39 -25.40
N ASN A 153 2.94 -16.14 -26.12
CA ASN A 153 2.52 -16.72 -27.39
C ASN A 153 1.54 -17.86 -27.11
N ARG A 154 0.38 -17.79 -27.76
CA ARG A 154 -0.69 -18.77 -27.73
C ARG A 154 -0.53 -19.64 -28.97
N THR A 155 -0.15 -20.90 -28.78
CA THR A 155 -0.22 -22.03 -29.73
C THR A 155 -0.32 -23.27 -28.85
N LYS A 156 -1.22 -24.23 -29.02
CA LYS A 156 -2.13 -24.59 -30.11
C LYS A 156 -3.58 -24.62 -29.62
#